data_AF-A0A0F8F7H5-F1
#
_entry.id   AF-A0A0F8F7H5-F1
#
_cell.length_a   1.000
_cell.length_b   1.000
_cell.length_c   1.000
_cell.angle_alpha   90.00
_cell.angle_beta   90.00
_cell.angle_gamma   90.00
#
_symmetry.space_group_name_H-M   'P 1'
#
loop_
_entity.id
_entity.type
_entity.pdbx_description
1 polymer ?
#
loop_
_entity_poly.entity_id
_entity_poly.type
_entity_poly.pdbx_seq_one_letter_code
_entity_poly.pdbx_strand_id
1 'polypeptide(L)'
;LLSRGLGDVYKRQVYTTMHYNNTFYSPEYYSYYFNGTSEPNHAVAIVGWDDSYDRSNFSKVPPGNGAFIMKNSWGPEWGDKGYFYVSYYDSKAGNGSSVFTAENPENYEYIYQYDPLGWVSSMGYSKPLAWVSNVFTAKSDEVFKAVSFYTTDSNCNYEIYIYTDPVSGPINPAGPVLSKNGTCLTAGYHTISLDSEVRLIAGQKFSVVIKLTNPSYRYLIPLEKPKDSWSSKARANTGESFISSSGSTWTDVNTSYANSNVCIKAFTNSVLLPIANFSSNITEGYAPLSVQFKDLSGHSTDRTWDFENDGNIDSVEANPIHLFSAPGSYTVNLTAISENGTNSKLGTINVLEKPFPPVARFYSDVTQGLAPLSVKFTDISENATERIWDFGDGTYSTAPAVTHTYSTAGKYTVSLIVNNINGTDTETKRKYITVSKK
;
A
#
# COMPACT_ATOMS: atom_id res chain seq x y z
N LEU A 1 28.12 -29.33 5.56
CA LEU A 1 27.64 -27.94 5.46
C LEU A 1 26.15 -27.80 5.06
N LEU A 2 25.39 -28.89 4.86
CA LEU A 2 23.96 -28.81 4.49
C LEU A 2 22.97 -29.19 5.62
N SER A 3 23.42 -29.47 6.85
CA SER A 3 22.54 -29.94 7.92
C SER A 3 22.77 -29.36 9.34
N ARG A 4 23.37 -28.17 9.49
CA ARG A 4 23.28 -27.45 10.77
C ARG A 4 23.15 -25.94 10.55
N GLY A 5 21.97 -25.38 10.87
CA GLY A 5 21.85 -23.97 11.21
C GLY A 5 20.70 -23.15 10.60
N LEU A 6 19.94 -23.63 9.63
CA LEU A 6 18.87 -22.84 9.01
C LEU A 6 17.62 -23.73 8.82
N GLY A 7 16.43 -23.18 9.07
CA GLY A 7 15.15 -23.90 9.09
C GLY A 7 14.68 -24.48 7.74
N ASP A 8 13.62 -25.26 7.80
CA ASP A 8 13.09 -26.19 6.78
C ASP A 8 12.38 -25.57 5.54
N VAL A 9 12.76 -24.38 5.07
CA VAL A 9 11.97 -23.69 4.02
C VAL A 9 12.61 -23.67 2.62
N TYR A 10 13.86 -24.10 2.44
CA TYR A 10 14.53 -24.02 1.14
C TYR A 10 14.85 -25.40 0.58
N LYS A 11 14.41 -25.69 -0.66
CA LYS A 11 14.99 -26.78 -1.47
C LYS A 11 16.46 -26.43 -1.73
N ARG A 12 17.36 -26.99 -0.92
CA ARG A 12 18.80 -26.63 -0.90
C ARG A 12 19.50 -27.23 -2.11
N GLN A 13 19.57 -26.47 -3.19
CA GLN A 13 20.39 -26.82 -4.35
C GLN A 13 21.65 -25.96 -4.36
N VAL A 14 22.77 -26.54 -4.76
CA VAL A 14 24.03 -25.81 -4.91
C VAL A 14 24.38 -25.78 -6.38
N TYR A 15 24.48 -24.59 -6.95
CA TYR A 15 25.02 -24.42 -8.30
C TYR A 15 26.50 -24.77 -8.29
N THR A 16 26.94 -25.53 -9.27
CA THR A 16 28.36 -25.79 -9.51
C THR A 16 28.63 -25.97 -11.00
N THR A 17 29.91 -26.01 -11.36
CA THR A 17 30.34 -26.27 -12.73
C THR A 17 31.04 -27.61 -12.82
N MET A 18 31.05 -28.21 -14.00
CA MET A 18 31.81 -29.43 -14.28
C MET A 18 32.40 -29.39 -15.68
N HIS A 19 33.40 -30.21 -15.92
CA HIS A 19 33.81 -30.56 -17.28
C HIS A 19 33.08 -31.84 -17.66
N TYR A 20 32.21 -31.78 -18.68
CA TYR A 20 31.53 -32.94 -19.22
C TYR A 20 32.21 -33.47 -20.48
N ASN A 21 32.50 -34.76 -20.47
CA ASN A 21 32.93 -35.53 -21.63
C ASN A 21 32.39 -36.96 -21.49
N ASN A 22 31.73 -37.46 -22.55
CA ASN A 22 31.03 -38.75 -22.53
C ASN A 22 31.91 -39.95 -22.12
N THR A 23 33.24 -39.86 -22.30
CA THR A 23 34.19 -40.91 -21.91
C THR A 23 34.30 -41.14 -20.41
N PHE A 24 33.85 -40.19 -19.59
CA PHE A 24 33.88 -40.25 -18.11
C PHE A 24 32.51 -40.56 -17.51
N TYR A 25 31.51 -40.81 -18.35
CA TYR A 25 30.15 -41.15 -17.93
C TYR A 25 29.92 -42.67 -17.96
N SER A 26 29.25 -43.18 -16.94
CA SER A 26 28.79 -44.56 -16.82
C SER A 26 27.28 -44.60 -17.04
N PRO A 27 26.78 -45.07 -18.19
CA PRO A 27 25.35 -45.10 -18.47
C PRO A 27 24.58 -46.16 -17.68
N GLU A 28 25.24 -47.22 -17.23
CA GLU A 28 24.62 -48.29 -16.42
C GLU A 28 24.23 -47.80 -15.02
N TYR A 29 25.08 -46.96 -14.42
CA TYR A 29 24.90 -46.47 -13.05
C TYR A 29 24.59 -44.97 -12.97
N TYR A 30 24.42 -44.32 -14.13
CA TYR A 30 24.23 -42.88 -14.26
C TYR A 30 25.25 -42.10 -13.42
N SER A 31 26.53 -42.42 -13.58
CA SER A 31 27.59 -41.88 -12.73
C SER A 31 28.72 -41.25 -13.54
N TYR A 32 29.43 -40.29 -12.94
CA TYR A 32 30.42 -39.48 -13.63
C TYR A 32 31.62 -39.16 -12.74
N TYR A 33 32.82 -39.28 -13.29
CA TYR A 33 34.05 -38.88 -12.60
C TYR A 33 35.09 -38.34 -13.56
N PHE A 34 35.28 -37.02 -13.60
CA PHE A 34 36.35 -36.37 -14.34
C PHE A 34 37.53 -36.04 -13.42
N ASN A 35 38.73 -36.45 -13.82
CA ASN A 35 39.98 -36.20 -13.10
C ASN A 35 41.01 -35.40 -13.91
N GLY A 36 40.58 -34.79 -15.02
CA GLY A 36 41.45 -34.02 -15.90
C GLY A 36 41.60 -32.55 -15.48
N THR A 37 42.35 -31.80 -16.28
CA THR A 37 42.66 -30.38 -16.02
C THR A 37 41.83 -29.41 -16.85
N SER A 38 41.20 -29.86 -17.94
CA SER A 38 40.42 -29.04 -18.87
C SER A 38 39.34 -28.20 -18.18
N GLU A 39 39.14 -26.96 -18.64
CA GLU A 39 38.18 -26.02 -18.05
C GLU A 39 36.74 -26.56 -18.02
N PRO A 40 35.92 -26.15 -17.01
CA PRO A 40 34.51 -26.48 -17.00
C PRO A 40 33.81 -26.03 -18.30
N ASN A 41 32.91 -26.86 -18.81
CA ASN A 41 32.11 -26.59 -20.02
C ASN A 41 30.61 -26.85 -19.80
N HIS A 42 30.22 -27.22 -18.57
CA HIS A 42 28.84 -27.48 -18.20
C HIS A 42 28.55 -27.01 -16.77
N ALA A 43 27.27 -26.74 -16.48
CA ALA A 43 26.81 -26.29 -15.18
C ALA A 43 25.63 -27.16 -14.72
N VAL A 44 25.61 -27.48 -13.43
CA VAL A 44 24.71 -28.46 -12.82
C VAL A 44 24.32 -28.01 -11.41
N ALA A 45 23.23 -28.59 -10.90
CA ALA A 45 22.78 -28.35 -9.53
C ALA A 45 23.03 -29.59 -8.68
N ILE A 46 23.82 -29.46 -7.62
CA ILE A 46 23.92 -30.48 -6.57
C ILE A 46 22.62 -30.44 -5.77
N VAL A 47 21.90 -31.57 -5.75
CA VAL A 47 20.60 -31.71 -5.09
C VAL A 47 20.63 -32.67 -3.91
N GLY A 48 21.75 -33.36 -3.70
CA GLY A 48 21.94 -34.34 -2.65
C GLY A 48 23.33 -34.95 -2.69
N TRP A 49 23.56 -35.93 -1.83
CA TRP A 49 24.81 -36.66 -1.78
C TRP A 49 24.60 -38.05 -1.16
N ASP A 50 25.50 -38.98 -1.46
CA ASP A 50 25.55 -40.31 -0.88
C ASP A 50 27.02 -40.66 -0.60
N ASP A 51 27.39 -40.64 0.68
CA ASP A 51 28.77 -40.94 1.13
C ASP A 51 29.18 -42.40 0.90
N SER A 52 28.19 -43.29 0.72
CA SER A 52 28.39 -44.72 0.54
C SER A 52 28.38 -45.18 -0.91
N TYR A 53 28.10 -44.27 -1.86
CA TYR A 53 28.01 -44.60 -3.29
C TYR A 53 29.28 -45.31 -3.78
N ASP A 54 29.10 -46.53 -4.30
CA ASP A 54 30.21 -47.43 -4.61
C ASP A 54 31.08 -46.86 -5.75
N ARG A 55 32.38 -46.71 -5.49
CA ARG A 55 33.34 -46.21 -6.47
C ARG A 55 33.47 -47.08 -7.72
N SER A 56 33.06 -48.35 -7.65
CA SER A 56 33.08 -49.25 -8.82
C SER A 56 31.98 -48.95 -9.84
N ASN A 57 30.98 -48.16 -9.48
CA ASN A 57 29.89 -47.75 -10.38
C ASN A 57 30.32 -46.70 -11.42
N PHE A 58 31.51 -46.11 -11.30
CA PHE A 58 32.05 -45.11 -12.22
C PHE A 58 32.87 -45.74 -13.35
N SER A 59 32.79 -45.16 -14.56
CA SER A 59 33.55 -45.65 -15.73
C SER A 59 35.06 -45.53 -15.55
N LYS A 60 35.50 -44.56 -14.74
CA LYS A 60 36.84 -44.51 -14.15
C LYS A 60 36.68 -44.61 -12.64
N VAL A 61 37.43 -45.49 -12.00
CA VAL A 61 37.32 -45.72 -10.55
C VAL A 61 37.95 -44.54 -9.78
N PRO A 62 37.18 -43.76 -9.00
CA PRO A 62 37.73 -42.70 -8.15
C PRO A 62 38.47 -43.25 -6.93
N PRO A 63 39.27 -42.41 -6.23
CA PRO A 63 40.05 -42.83 -5.06
C PRO A 63 39.22 -43.48 -3.93
N GLY A 64 37.98 -43.03 -3.73
CA GLY A 64 37.09 -43.54 -2.68
C GLY A 64 35.63 -43.54 -3.09
N ASN A 65 34.79 -44.13 -2.23
CA ASN A 65 33.34 -44.06 -2.34
C ASN A 65 32.85 -42.63 -2.09
N GLY A 66 31.61 -42.38 -2.49
CA GLY A 66 30.93 -41.12 -2.24
C GLY A 66 30.70 -40.30 -3.50
N ALA A 67 29.48 -39.78 -3.62
CA ALA A 67 29.05 -39.02 -4.79
C ALA A 67 28.05 -37.92 -4.42
N PHE A 68 28.16 -36.79 -5.11
CA PHE A 68 27.09 -35.82 -5.22
C PHE A 68 25.98 -36.35 -6.14
N ILE A 69 24.74 -36.04 -5.82
CA ILE A 69 23.60 -36.25 -6.71
C ILE A 69 23.36 -34.93 -7.44
N MET A 70 23.48 -34.95 -8.76
CA MET A 70 23.39 -33.77 -9.59
C MET A 70 22.19 -33.82 -10.53
N LYS A 71 21.57 -32.67 -10.76
CA LYS A 71 20.52 -32.48 -11.75
C LYS A 71 21.08 -31.80 -12.99
N ASN A 72 20.79 -32.35 -14.17
CA ASN A 72 21.23 -31.81 -15.46
C ASN A 72 20.20 -30.86 -16.09
N SER A 73 20.55 -30.31 -17.27
CA SER A 73 19.71 -29.47 -18.13
C SER A 73 19.46 -30.04 -19.53
N TRP A 74 19.75 -31.33 -19.75
CA TRP A 74 19.56 -32.06 -21.02
C TRP A 74 18.22 -32.80 -21.12
N GLY A 75 17.43 -32.80 -20.05
CA GLY A 75 16.09 -33.38 -20.03
C GLY A 75 16.00 -34.66 -19.19
N PRO A 76 14.77 -35.13 -18.95
CA PRO A 76 14.54 -36.27 -18.06
C PRO A 76 15.00 -37.60 -18.67
N GLU A 77 15.12 -37.70 -19.99
CA GLU A 77 15.55 -38.93 -20.67
C GLU A 77 17.05 -39.22 -20.48
N TRP A 78 17.83 -38.26 -19.99
CA TRP A 78 19.25 -38.42 -19.72
C TRP A 78 19.51 -38.71 -18.24
N GLY A 79 20.32 -39.72 -17.95
CA GLY A 79 20.59 -40.17 -16.58
C GLY A 79 19.41 -40.93 -15.98
N ASP A 80 19.31 -40.92 -14.65
CA ASP A 80 18.12 -41.36 -13.94
C ASP A 80 17.13 -40.20 -13.86
N LYS A 81 16.23 -40.09 -14.85
CA LYS A 81 15.17 -39.07 -14.89
C LYS A 81 15.71 -37.63 -14.80
N GLY A 82 16.85 -37.36 -15.42
CA GLY A 82 17.51 -36.05 -15.36
C GLY A 82 18.54 -35.89 -14.23
N TYR A 83 18.80 -36.96 -13.47
CA TYR A 83 19.75 -36.99 -12.35
C TYR A 83 20.89 -37.97 -12.59
N PHE A 84 22.03 -37.71 -11.95
CA PHE A 84 23.21 -38.56 -12.05
C PHE A 84 24.15 -38.34 -10.87
N TYR A 85 25.02 -39.30 -10.62
CA TYR A 85 26.00 -39.28 -9.54
C TYR A 85 27.33 -38.71 -10.02
N VAL A 86 27.93 -37.80 -9.27
CA VAL A 86 29.27 -37.26 -9.57
C VAL A 86 30.16 -37.52 -8.38
N SER A 87 31.28 -38.21 -8.61
CA SER A 87 32.24 -38.54 -7.55
C SER A 87 32.67 -37.29 -6.77
N TYR A 88 32.81 -37.40 -5.45
CA TYR A 88 33.38 -36.32 -4.63
C TYR A 88 34.80 -35.91 -5.04
N TYR A 89 35.47 -36.79 -5.79
CA TYR A 89 36.84 -36.59 -6.25
C TYR A 89 36.94 -35.91 -7.62
N ASP A 90 35.80 -35.58 -8.25
CA ASP A 90 35.77 -34.86 -9.52
C ASP A 90 36.59 -33.56 -9.43
N SER A 91 37.43 -33.30 -10.43
CA SER A 91 38.38 -32.19 -10.36
C SER A 91 37.74 -30.82 -10.53
N LYS A 92 36.48 -30.74 -11.00
CA LYS A 92 35.76 -29.50 -11.27
C LYS A 92 34.50 -29.37 -10.43
N ALA A 93 33.71 -30.43 -10.33
CA ALA A 93 32.44 -30.39 -9.63
C ALA A 93 32.62 -30.10 -8.14
N GLY A 94 31.79 -29.21 -7.59
CA GLY A 94 31.90 -28.73 -6.21
C GLY A 94 32.89 -27.57 -6.02
N ASN A 95 33.73 -27.26 -7.01
CA ASN A 95 34.61 -26.09 -7.00
C ASN A 95 33.89 -24.87 -7.62
N GLY A 96 34.02 -23.69 -7.02
CA GLY A 96 33.34 -22.47 -7.48
C GLY A 96 31.81 -22.56 -7.38
N SER A 97 31.32 -22.99 -6.21
CA SER A 97 29.91 -23.25 -5.99
C SER A 97 29.14 -22.04 -5.45
N SER A 98 27.84 -21.97 -5.69
CA SER A 98 26.98 -20.89 -5.21
C SER A 98 25.62 -21.42 -4.74
N VAL A 99 25.07 -20.77 -3.71
CA VAL A 99 23.71 -21.02 -3.23
C VAL A 99 22.92 -19.74 -3.44
N PHE A 100 21.74 -19.88 -4.04
CA PHE A 100 20.83 -18.77 -4.26
C PHE A 100 19.72 -18.80 -3.22
N THR A 101 19.57 -17.71 -2.49
CA THR A 101 18.43 -17.44 -1.63
C THR A 101 17.56 -16.38 -2.31
N ALA A 102 16.25 -16.48 -2.15
CA ALA A 102 15.30 -15.54 -2.73
C ALA A 102 14.40 -14.98 -1.62
N GLU A 103 14.01 -13.72 -1.79
CA GLU A 103 12.96 -13.06 -1.02
C GLU A 103 11.71 -12.91 -1.88
N ASN A 104 10.58 -12.54 -1.26
CA ASN A 104 9.37 -12.21 -1.99
C ASN A 104 9.62 -10.95 -2.86
N PRO A 105 9.36 -10.98 -4.17
CA PRO A 105 9.53 -9.81 -5.04
C PRO A 105 8.69 -8.59 -4.62
N GLU A 106 7.64 -8.78 -3.82
CA GLU A 106 6.76 -7.70 -3.33
C GLU A 106 7.29 -7.00 -2.08
N ASN A 107 8.43 -7.42 -1.53
CA ASN A 107 9.02 -6.79 -0.34
C ASN A 107 9.37 -5.31 -0.58
N TYR A 108 9.76 -4.98 -1.82
CA TYR A 108 10.29 -3.67 -2.18
C TYR A 108 9.73 -3.16 -3.50
N GLU A 109 9.35 -1.89 -3.57
CA GLU A 109 8.80 -1.27 -4.78
C GLU A 109 9.89 -0.69 -5.69
N TYR A 110 10.89 -0.03 -5.08
CA TYR A 110 12.00 0.58 -5.81
C TYR A 110 13.33 -0.03 -5.41
N ILE A 111 14.19 -0.21 -6.42
CA ILE A 111 15.59 -0.63 -6.26
C ILE A 111 16.48 0.47 -6.86
N TYR A 112 17.30 1.07 -6.00
CA TYR A 112 18.36 1.99 -6.39
C TYR A 112 19.66 1.22 -6.51
N GLN A 113 20.27 1.26 -7.68
CA GLN A 113 21.51 0.55 -7.97
C GLN A 113 22.27 1.22 -9.12
N TYR A 114 23.59 1.13 -9.05
CA TYR A 114 24.48 1.48 -10.16
C TYR A 114 25.30 0.28 -10.67
N ASP A 115 24.98 -0.92 -10.17
CA ASP A 115 25.69 -2.18 -10.41
C ASP A 115 24.76 -3.32 -10.91
N PRO A 116 24.04 -3.16 -12.03
CA PRO A 116 23.09 -4.18 -12.52
C PRO A 116 23.73 -5.52 -12.94
N LEU A 117 25.03 -5.54 -13.24
CA LEU A 117 25.84 -6.71 -13.59
C LEU A 117 26.56 -7.32 -12.37
N GLY A 118 26.49 -6.63 -11.22
CA GLY A 118 26.95 -7.13 -9.93
C GLY A 118 28.46 -7.25 -9.79
N TRP A 119 28.86 -8.11 -8.85
CA TRP A 119 30.25 -8.24 -8.40
C TRP A 119 31.14 -8.95 -9.45
N VAL A 120 32.06 -8.20 -10.06
CA VAL A 120 33.00 -8.70 -11.08
C VAL A 120 34.46 -8.64 -10.63
N SER A 121 34.79 -7.71 -9.74
CA SER A 121 36.15 -7.49 -9.24
C SER A 121 36.10 -7.05 -7.78
N SER A 122 37.23 -7.15 -7.08
CA SER A 122 37.36 -6.58 -5.74
C SER A 122 38.56 -5.66 -5.62
N MET A 123 38.49 -4.71 -4.69
CA MET A 123 39.61 -3.86 -4.29
C MET A 123 39.72 -3.73 -2.77
N GLY A 124 40.77 -3.10 -2.27
CA GLY A 124 40.93 -2.86 -0.84
C GLY A 124 42.19 -2.05 -0.51
N TYR A 125 42.44 -1.81 0.77
CA TYR A 125 43.49 -0.92 1.27
C TYR A 125 44.61 -1.65 2.02
N SER A 126 44.78 -2.96 1.80
CA SER A 126 45.67 -3.82 2.62
C SER A 126 45.35 -3.79 4.12
N LYS A 127 44.17 -3.29 4.48
CA LYS A 127 43.62 -3.22 5.84
C LYS A 127 42.48 -4.22 5.97
N PRO A 128 42.16 -4.68 7.19
CA PRO A 128 41.00 -5.54 7.41
C PRO A 128 39.68 -4.79 7.26
N LEU A 129 39.68 -3.48 7.03
CA LEU A 129 38.49 -2.66 6.88
C LEU A 129 38.57 -1.72 5.69
N ALA A 130 37.39 -1.36 5.18
CA ALA A 130 37.20 -0.29 4.19
C ALA A 130 35.78 0.26 4.29
N TRP A 131 35.60 1.47 3.77
CA TRP A 131 34.32 2.15 3.67
C TRP A 131 33.93 2.26 2.19
N VAL A 132 32.65 2.04 1.92
CA VAL A 132 32.06 2.07 0.58
C VAL A 132 30.76 2.85 0.63
N SER A 133 30.37 3.49 -0.46
CA SER A 133 29.09 4.19 -0.52
C SER A 133 28.56 4.35 -1.92
N ASN A 134 27.22 4.33 -2.06
CA ASN A 134 26.51 4.86 -3.21
C ASN A 134 25.63 6.04 -2.79
N VAL A 135 25.56 7.07 -3.65
CA VAL A 135 24.71 8.25 -3.50
C VAL A 135 23.60 8.21 -4.55
N PHE A 136 22.35 8.27 -4.11
CA PHE A 136 21.16 8.16 -4.93
C PHE A 136 20.28 9.40 -4.82
N THR A 137 19.20 9.45 -5.60
CA THR A 137 18.18 10.50 -5.55
C THR A 137 16.81 9.83 -5.55
N ALA A 138 16.00 10.10 -4.53
CA ALA A 138 14.65 9.53 -4.39
C ALA A 138 13.76 9.95 -5.56
N LYS A 139 12.91 9.03 -6.05
CA LYS A 139 12.07 9.25 -7.24
C LYS A 139 10.73 9.85 -6.86
N SER A 140 10.22 9.46 -5.70
CA SER A 140 8.98 9.93 -5.09
C SER A 140 9.17 10.07 -3.57
N ASP A 141 8.10 10.42 -2.87
CA ASP A 141 8.08 10.30 -1.42
C ASP A 141 8.07 8.81 -1.05
N GLU A 142 9.12 8.40 -0.35
CA GLU A 142 9.45 6.99 -0.17
C GLU A 142 9.89 6.71 1.27
N VAL A 143 9.76 5.46 1.69
CA VAL A 143 10.31 4.94 2.94
C VAL A 143 11.42 3.95 2.62
N PHE A 144 12.61 4.21 3.14
CA PHE A 144 13.77 3.33 3.03
C PHE A 144 13.56 2.06 3.86
N LYS A 145 13.73 0.88 3.25
CA LYS A 145 13.44 -0.41 3.90
C LYS A 145 14.66 -1.31 4.08
N ALA A 146 15.57 -1.37 3.12
CA ALA A 146 16.72 -2.29 3.20
C ALA A 146 17.91 -1.83 2.36
N VAL A 147 19.08 -2.37 2.71
CA VAL A 147 20.34 -2.21 1.96
C VAL A 147 20.84 -3.58 1.56
N SER A 148 21.34 -3.71 0.34
CA SER A 148 22.14 -4.89 -0.04
C SER A 148 23.56 -4.56 -0.44
N PHE A 149 24.44 -5.52 -0.20
CA PHE A 149 25.86 -5.45 -0.54
C PHE A 149 26.45 -6.86 -0.57
N TYR A 150 27.68 -6.98 -1.08
CA TYR A 150 28.44 -8.23 -1.02
C TYR A 150 29.49 -8.22 0.09
N THR A 151 29.74 -9.38 0.70
CA THR A 151 30.92 -9.65 1.51
C THR A 151 31.82 -10.67 0.83
N THR A 152 33.13 -10.44 0.89
CA THR A 152 34.12 -11.29 0.21
C THR A 152 34.71 -12.38 1.12
N ASP A 153 34.33 -12.39 2.38
CA ASP A 153 34.76 -13.36 3.40
C ASP A 153 33.55 -13.80 4.24
N SER A 154 33.70 -14.88 4.99
CA SER A 154 32.71 -15.30 5.99
C SER A 154 32.99 -14.62 7.32
N ASN A 155 31.94 -14.41 8.14
CA ASN A 155 32.03 -13.68 9.41
C ASN A 155 32.50 -12.23 9.25
N CYS A 156 32.07 -11.57 8.17
CA CYS A 156 32.34 -10.15 7.93
C CYS A 156 31.44 -9.29 8.82
N ASN A 157 32.02 -8.33 9.53
CA ASN A 157 31.25 -7.32 10.24
C ASN A 157 30.92 -6.16 9.30
N TYR A 158 29.72 -5.60 9.44
CA TYR A 158 29.30 -4.41 8.72
C TYR A 158 28.77 -3.35 9.68
N GLU A 159 28.94 -2.09 9.31
CA GLU A 159 28.24 -0.93 9.89
C GLU A 159 27.65 -0.12 8.73
N ILE A 160 26.33 -0.09 8.61
CA ILE A 160 25.54 0.66 7.63
C ILE A 160 25.15 1.99 8.25
N TYR A 161 25.27 3.06 7.48
CA TYR A 161 24.83 4.41 7.82
C TYR A 161 24.05 4.98 6.63
N ILE A 162 22.90 5.56 6.92
CA ILE A 162 22.08 6.26 5.93
C ILE A 162 22.22 7.76 6.18
N TYR A 163 22.59 8.52 5.16
CA TYR A 163 22.62 9.97 5.21
C TYR A 163 21.59 10.55 4.24
N THR A 164 20.94 11.64 4.64
CA THR A 164 20.16 12.50 3.75
C THR A 164 20.97 13.75 3.40
N ASP A 165 20.73 14.28 2.20
CA ASP A 165 21.33 15.52 1.70
C ASP A 165 22.85 15.57 1.83
N PRO A 166 23.59 14.57 1.30
CA PRO A 166 25.05 14.58 1.33
C PRO A 166 25.60 15.78 0.55
N VAL A 167 26.60 16.46 1.13
CA VAL A 167 27.10 17.76 0.62
C VAL A 167 28.49 17.63 0.00
N SER A 168 29.35 16.76 0.53
CA SER A 168 30.72 16.54 0.06
C SER A 168 31.03 15.05 0.03
N GLY A 169 30.88 14.45 -1.16
CA GLY A 169 30.89 12.99 -1.31
C GLY A 169 29.65 12.36 -0.70
N PRO A 170 29.76 11.21 0.00
CA PRO A 170 28.59 10.49 0.48
C PRO A 170 28.11 10.92 1.87
N ILE A 171 28.76 11.88 2.54
CA ILE A 171 28.41 12.23 3.93
C ILE A 171 27.71 13.58 4.03
N ASN A 172 26.83 13.68 5.02
CA ASN A 172 26.31 14.94 5.53
C ASN A 172 27.01 15.25 6.88
N PRO A 173 27.62 16.43 7.07
CA PRO A 173 28.25 16.81 8.34
C PRO A 173 27.33 16.78 9.56
N ALA A 174 26.01 16.86 9.37
CA ALA A 174 25.01 16.70 10.43
C ALA A 174 24.97 15.28 11.02
N GLY A 175 25.58 14.30 10.35
CA GLY A 175 25.58 12.89 10.74
C GLY A 175 24.54 12.06 10.00
N PRO A 176 24.57 10.73 10.20
CA PRO A 176 23.60 9.83 9.59
C PRO A 176 22.24 9.90 10.28
N VAL A 177 21.16 9.76 9.51
CA VAL A 177 19.79 9.67 10.03
C VAL A 177 19.46 8.27 10.57
N LEU A 178 20.23 7.25 10.17
CA LEU A 178 20.11 5.89 10.66
C LEU A 178 21.47 5.19 10.65
N SER A 179 21.70 4.32 11.63
CA SER A 179 22.83 3.38 11.61
C SER A 179 22.39 1.97 12.02
N LYS A 180 23.02 0.94 11.44
CA LYS A 180 22.79 -0.47 11.78
C LYS A 180 24.08 -1.25 11.62
N ASN A 181 24.39 -2.16 12.54
CA ASN A 181 25.56 -3.03 12.43
C ASN A 181 25.15 -4.51 12.54
N GLY A 182 26.08 -5.39 12.17
CA GLY A 182 25.88 -6.83 12.28
C GLY A 182 27.03 -7.62 11.68
N THR A 183 26.80 -8.93 11.54
CA THR A 183 27.78 -9.88 11.01
C THR A 183 27.14 -10.74 9.93
N CYS A 184 27.75 -10.75 8.74
CA CYS A 184 27.44 -11.68 7.67
C CYS A 184 28.20 -12.98 7.90
N LEU A 185 27.48 -14.06 8.23
CA LEU A 185 28.09 -15.37 8.54
C LEU A 185 28.70 -16.05 7.31
N THR A 186 28.21 -15.75 6.12
CA THR A 186 28.70 -16.30 4.85
C THR A 186 29.22 -15.18 3.94
N ALA A 187 30.18 -15.52 3.07
CA ALA A 187 30.51 -14.67 1.93
C ALA A 187 29.36 -14.68 0.91
N GLY A 188 29.20 -13.61 0.14
CA GLY A 188 28.19 -13.51 -0.91
C GLY A 188 27.36 -12.23 -0.80
N TYR A 189 26.16 -12.27 -1.37
CA TYR A 189 25.22 -11.15 -1.40
C TYR A 189 24.29 -11.19 -0.19
N HIS A 190 24.07 -10.04 0.43
CA HIS A 190 23.24 -9.90 1.62
C HIS A 190 22.24 -8.77 1.43
N THR A 191 21.01 -8.98 1.90
CA THR A 191 20.00 -7.92 2.06
C THR A 191 19.74 -7.74 3.54
N ILE A 192 19.98 -6.53 4.05
CA ILE A 192 19.84 -6.15 5.45
C ILE A 192 18.65 -5.19 5.57
N SER A 193 17.57 -5.66 6.18
CA SER A 193 16.42 -4.81 6.55
C SER A 193 16.80 -3.81 7.65
N LEU A 194 16.23 -2.62 7.58
CA LEU A 194 16.43 -1.58 8.58
C LEU A 194 15.35 -1.68 9.68
N ASP A 195 15.73 -1.32 10.91
CA ASP A 195 14.85 -1.46 12.08
C ASP A 195 13.92 -0.25 12.29
N SER A 196 14.17 0.84 11.58
CA SER A 196 13.43 2.09 11.67
C SER A 196 13.23 2.68 10.28
N GLU A 197 12.13 3.42 10.12
CA GLU A 197 11.81 4.08 8.87
C GLU A 197 12.70 5.31 8.64
N VAL A 198 13.23 5.43 7.42
CA VAL A 198 13.86 6.66 6.93
C VAL A 198 13.00 7.18 5.80
N ARG A 199 12.38 8.35 6.01
CA ARG A 199 11.58 9.03 4.98
C ARG A 199 12.48 9.78 4.02
N LEU A 200 12.18 9.63 2.75
CA LEU A 200 12.81 10.35 1.65
C LEU A 200 11.74 11.17 0.94
N ILE A 201 12.08 12.40 0.58
CA ILE A 201 11.21 13.26 -0.23
C ILE A 201 11.61 13.12 -1.69
N ALA A 202 10.65 13.22 -2.61
CA ALA A 202 10.91 13.21 -4.04
C ALA A 202 12.04 14.19 -4.44
N GLY A 203 13.06 13.68 -5.13
CA GLY A 203 14.24 14.46 -5.54
C GLY A 203 15.30 14.67 -4.45
N GLN A 204 15.06 14.21 -3.21
CA GLN A 204 16.05 14.28 -2.13
C GLN A 204 17.24 13.36 -2.43
N LYS A 205 18.45 13.85 -2.22
CA LYS A 205 19.65 13.01 -2.27
C LYS A 205 19.79 12.23 -0.97
N PHE A 206 20.20 10.99 -1.09
CA PHE A 206 20.56 10.17 0.06
C PHE A 206 21.75 9.29 -0.28
N SER A 207 22.48 8.83 0.74
CA SER A 207 23.57 7.90 0.55
C SER A 207 23.45 6.71 1.47
N VAL A 208 23.96 5.59 0.98
CA VAL A 208 24.21 4.40 1.78
C VAL A 208 25.70 4.31 1.98
N VAL A 209 26.15 4.42 3.22
CA VAL A 209 27.56 4.28 3.60
C VAL A 209 27.71 2.98 4.38
N ILE A 210 28.67 2.14 3.99
CA ILE A 210 28.93 0.87 4.66
C ILE A 210 30.40 0.78 5.01
N LYS A 211 30.70 0.55 6.28
CA LYS A 211 32.01 0.08 6.73
C LYS A 211 31.98 -1.43 6.78
N LEU A 212 32.88 -2.06 6.04
CA LEU A 212 33.07 -3.50 6.03
C LEU A 212 34.36 -3.86 6.77
N THR A 213 34.32 -4.92 7.57
CA THR A 213 35.48 -5.47 8.27
C THR A 213 35.57 -6.98 8.03
N ASN A 214 36.62 -7.40 7.34
CA ASN A 214 36.88 -8.79 7.00
C ASN A 214 37.89 -9.44 7.96
N PRO A 215 37.71 -10.71 8.33
CA PRO A 215 38.72 -11.46 9.09
C PRO A 215 40.03 -11.62 8.31
N SER A 216 39.98 -12.14 7.08
CA SER A 216 41.17 -12.60 6.36
C SER A 216 41.42 -11.87 5.04
N TYR A 217 40.42 -11.81 4.16
CA TYR A 217 40.64 -11.27 2.81
C TYR A 217 40.67 -9.73 2.80
N ARG A 218 41.72 -9.14 2.20
CA ARG A 218 41.99 -7.68 2.24
C ARG A 218 41.46 -6.91 1.03
N TYR A 219 40.93 -7.59 0.02
CA TYR A 219 40.22 -6.98 -1.10
C TYR A 219 38.71 -7.08 -0.85
N LEU A 220 38.25 -6.28 0.10
CA LEU A 220 36.91 -6.39 0.67
C LEU A 220 35.84 -5.49 0.03
N ILE A 221 36.21 -4.68 -0.96
CA ILE A 221 35.29 -3.80 -1.69
C ILE A 221 34.88 -4.48 -3.00
N PRO A 222 33.64 -4.98 -3.12
CA PRO A 222 33.11 -5.56 -4.35
C PRO A 222 32.76 -4.47 -5.35
N LEU A 223 33.18 -4.65 -6.60
CA LEU A 223 32.99 -3.70 -7.70
C LEU A 223 32.30 -4.37 -8.89
N GLU A 224 31.35 -3.63 -9.47
CA GLU A 224 31.04 -3.76 -10.88
C GLU A 224 32.04 -2.94 -11.67
N LYS A 225 32.62 -3.52 -12.72
CA LYS A 225 33.49 -2.80 -13.66
C LYS A 225 33.41 -3.42 -15.06
N PRO A 226 33.85 -2.73 -16.11
CA PRO A 226 33.96 -3.33 -17.43
C PRO A 226 34.98 -4.48 -17.45
N LYS A 227 34.54 -5.64 -17.92
CA LYS A 227 35.39 -6.79 -18.24
C LYS A 227 34.94 -7.37 -19.57
N ASP A 228 35.89 -7.53 -20.48
CA ASP A 228 35.62 -8.01 -21.84
C ASP A 228 34.85 -9.33 -21.82
N SER A 229 33.83 -9.41 -22.66
CA SER A 229 32.91 -10.55 -22.79
C SER A 229 32.07 -10.93 -21.55
N TRP A 230 32.19 -10.18 -20.44
CA TRP A 230 31.52 -10.52 -19.17
C TRP A 230 30.62 -9.37 -18.72
N SER A 231 31.22 -8.21 -18.45
CA SER A 231 30.55 -7.03 -17.91
C SER A 231 30.91 -5.76 -18.69
N SER A 232 31.23 -5.88 -19.98
CA SER A 232 31.63 -4.77 -20.87
C SER A 232 30.59 -3.62 -20.95
N LYS A 233 29.36 -3.88 -20.50
CA LYS A 233 28.28 -2.91 -20.41
C LYS A 233 28.21 -2.14 -19.09
N ALA A 234 29.10 -2.39 -18.12
CA ALA A 234 29.20 -1.61 -16.89
C ALA A 234 29.45 -0.14 -17.21
N ARG A 235 28.76 0.76 -16.51
CA ARG A 235 28.84 2.22 -16.67
C ARG A 235 28.83 2.86 -15.29
N ALA A 236 29.49 4.00 -15.15
CA ALA A 236 29.44 4.81 -13.94
C ALA A 236 29.53 6.30 -14.28
N ASN A 237 28.86 7.12 -13.48
CA ASN A 237 28.98 8.57 -13.53
C ASN A 237 29.71 9.08 -12.28
N THR A 238 30.33 10.26 -12.41
CA THR A 238 30.92 10.97 -11.28
C THR A 238 29.83 11.31 -10.26
N GLY A 239 30.09 11.06 -8.98
CA GLY A 239 29.21 11.32 -7.87
C GLY A 239 28.32 10.14 -7.46
N GLU A 240 28.41 8.98 -8.14
CA GLU A 240 27.60 7.80 -7.85
C GLU A 240 28.18 6.96 -6.72
N SER A 241 29.43 6.48 -6.88
CA SER A 241 30.08 5.54 -5.96
C SER A 241 31.32 6.15 -5.32
N PHE A 242 31.49 5.91 -4.02
CA PHE A 242 32.64 6.38 -3.26
C PHE A 242 33.26 5.26 -2.41
N ILE A 243 34.57 5.38 -2.19
CA ILE A 243 35.36 4.49 -1.33
C ILE A 243 36.23 5.31 -0.38
N SER A 244 36.51 4.75 0.80
CA SER A 244 37.43 5.36 1.76
C SER A 244 38.14 4.33 2.61
N SER A 245 39.39 4.63 2.98
CA SER A 245 40.16 3.81 3.93
C SER A 245 39.98 4.24 5.39
N SER A 246 39.40 5.43 5.63
CA SER A 246 39.24 6.04 6.95
C SER A 246 37.80 6.37 7.32
N GLY A 247 36.91 6.50 6.33
CA GLY A 247 35.55 7.01 6.51
C GLY A 247 35.44 8.53 6.50
N SER A 248 36.57 9.25 6.44
CA SER A 248 36.60 10.73 6.48
C SER A 248 36.98 11.36 5.14
N THR A 249 37.86 10.71 4.37
CA THR A 249 38.29 11.19 3.04
C THR A 249 37.80 10.22 1.98
N TRP A 250 37.00 10.70 1.05
CA TRP A 250 36.30 9.88 0.08
C TRP A 250 36.87 10.07 -1.32
N THR A 251 37.03 8.96 -2.04
CA THR A 251 37.43 8.94 -3.44
C THR A 251 36.27 8.42 -4.26
N ASP A 252 35.91 9.16 -5.32
CA ASP A 252 34.94 8.71 -6.30
C ASP A 252 35.53 7.52 -7.08
N VAL A 253 34.81 6.40 -7.12
CA VAL A 253 35.29 5.15 -7.72
C VAL A 253 35.59 5.33 -9.20
N ASN A 254 34.75 6.08 -9.93
CA ASN A 254 34.88 6.28 -11.37
C ASN A 254 36.18 7.02 -11.74
N THR A 255 36.72 7.83 -10.82
CA THR A 255 38.00 8.52 -11.03
C THR A 255 39.20 7.58 -10.93
N SER A 256 39.10 6.54 -10.10
CA SER A 256 40.18 5.56 -9.89
C SER A 256 40.04 4.35 -10.83
N TYR A 257 38.81 3.99 -11.16
CA TYR A 257 38.44 2.86 -12.00
C TYR A 257 37.28 3.27 -12.90
N ALA A 258 37.60 3.64 -14.14
CA ALA A 258 36.61 4.13 -15.09
C ALA A 258 35.43 3.15 -15.26
N ASN A 259 34.23 3.71 -15.31
CA ASN A 259 32.96 2.98 -15.47
C ASN A 259 32.71 1.92 -14.37
N SER A 260 33.20 2.14 -13.16
CA SER A 260 33.07 1.20 -12.06
C SER A 260 32.27 1.77 -10.90
N ASN A 261 31.42 0.93 -10.30
CA ASN A 261 30.59 1.27 -9.15
C ASN A 261 30.77 0.23 -8.04
N VAL A 262 30.61 0.65 -6.78
CA VAL A 262 30.54 -0.31 -5.67
C VAL A 262 29.20 -1.03 -5.70
N CYS A 263 29.22 -2.31 -5.32
CA CYS A 263 28.01 -3.14 -5.34
C CYS A 263 27.14 -2.91 -4.10
N ILE A 264 26.36 -1.81 -4.12
CA ILE A 264 25.40 -1.45 -3.08
C ILE A 264 24.06 -1.13 -3.73
N LYS A 265 22.99 -1.73 -3.19
CA LYS A 265 21.62 -1.37 -3.57
C LYS A 265 20.84 -0.88 -2.37
N ALA A 266 19.97 0.10 -2.60
CA ALA A 266 18.98 0.56 -1.63
C ALA A 266 17.58 0.17 -2.08
N PHE A 267 16.76 -0.27 -1.13
CA PHE A 267 15.38 -0.69 -1.36
C PHE A 267 14.43 0.22 -0.60
N THR A 268 13.42 0.72 -1.30
CA THR A 268 12.43 1.65 -0.75
C THR A 268 11.03 1.27 -1.21
N ASN A 269 10.01 1.74 -0.49
CA ASN A 269 8.59 1.62 -0.84
C ASN A 269 7.97 3.01 -0.91
N SER A 270 6.92 3.20 -1.71
CA SER A 270 6.17 4.45 -1.71
C SER A 270 5.56 4.73 -0.33
N VAL A 271 5.50 6.01 0.03
CA VAL A 271 4.72 6.46 1.19
C VAL A 271 3.23 6.28 0.88
N LEU A 272 2.52 5.49 1.69
CA LEU A 272 1.07 5.33 1.56
C LEU A 272 0.37 6.46 2.32
N LEU A 273 -0.18 7.43 1.58
CA LEU A 273 -1.03 8.46 2.15
C LEU A 273 -2.40 7.87 2.55
N PRO A 274 -3.05 8.41 3.59
CA PRO A 274 -4.40 7.98 3.95
C PRO A 274 -5.36 8.37 2.83
N ILE A 275 -6.40 7.56 2.63
CA ILE A 275 -7.47 7.80 1.68
C ILE A 275 -8.73 8.00 2.50
N ALA A 276 -9.24 9.24 2.56
CA ALA A 276 -10.47 9.54 3.28
C ALA A 276 -11.67 9.05 2.49
N ASN A 277 -12.52 8.26 3.15
CA ASN A 277 -13.77 7.83 2.55
C ASN A 277 -14.83 7.56 3.61
N PHE A 278 -16.08 7.87 3.30
CA PHE A 278 -17.21 7.53 4.15
C PHE A 278 -18.52 7.42 3.37
N SER A 279 -19.52 6.84 4.05
CA SER A 279 -20.92 6.83 3.67
C SER A 279 -21.81 7.24 4.85
N SER A 280 -23.03 7.71 4.57
CA SER A 280 -24.09 7.90 5.57
C SER A 280 -25.27 6.97 5.29
N ASN A 281 -26.09 6.68 6.30
CA ASN A 281 -27.31 5.88 6.14
C ASN A 281 -28.39 6.62 5.35
N ILE A 282 -28.44 7.96 5.47
CA ILE A 282 -29.35 8.86 4.77
C ILE A 282 -28.61 10.15 4.41
N THR A 283 -29.04 10.83 3.35
CA THR A 283 -28.49 12.13 2.92
C THR A 283 -29.51 13.25 2.96
N GLU A 284 -30.77 12.94 3.25
CA GLU A 284 -31.86 13.91 3.36
C GLU A 284 -32.91 13.47 4.38
N GLY A 285 -33.51 14.43 5.08
CA GLY A 285 -34.63 14.21 5.99
C GLY A 285 -35.03 15.47 6.75
N TYR A 286 -36.08 15.42 7.57
CA TYR A 286 -36.56 16.60 8.31
C TYR A 286 -35.82 16.82 9.62
N ALA A 287 -35.67 18.09 10.02
CA ALA A 287 -35.14 18.45 11.34
C ALA A 287 -36.08 18.01 12.49
N PRO A 288 -35.53 17.53 13.63
CA PRO A 288 -34.12 17.18 13.84
C PRO A 288 -33.78 15.86 13.15
N LEU A 289 -32.67 15.82 12.40
CA LEU A 289 -32.24 14.67 11.60
C LEU A 289 -31.03 13.98 12.22
N SER A 290 -31.20 12.72 12.62
CA SER A 290 -30.09 11.88 13.10
C SER A 290 -29.51 11.06 11.95
N VAL A 291 -28.22 11.23 11.68
CA VAL A 291 -27.50 10.56 10.59
C VAL A 291 -26.38 9.70 11.17
N GLN A 292 -26.35 8.43 10.77
CA GLN A 292 -25.27 7.49 11.08
C GLN A 292 -24.24 7.54 9.95
N PHE A 293 -22.99 7.82 10.30
CA PHE A 293 -21.86 7.77 9.37
C PHE A 293 -21.08 6.47 9.53
N LYS A 294 -20.44 6.05 8.44
CA LYS A 294 -19.53 4.91 8.41
C LYS A 294 -18.22 5.30 7.75
N ASP A 295 -17.13 5.22 8.50
CA ASP A 295 -15.77 5.38 7.96
C ASP A 295 -15.41 4.20 7.04
N LEU A 296 -14.91 4.53 5.86
CA LEU A 296 -14.42 3.62 4.83
C LEU A 296 -12.98 3.98 4.42
N SER A 297 -12.30 4.78 5.23
CA SER A 297 -10.96 5.28 4.93
C SER A 297 -9.93 4.17 4.91
N GLY A 298 -8.97 4.29 4.00
CA GLY A 298 -7.84 3.37 3.85
C GLY A 298 -6.54 4.02 4.31
N HIS A 299 -5.56 3.21 4.70
CA HIS A 299 -4.20 3.66 5.08
C HIS A 299 -4.15 4.76 6.16
N SER A 300 -5.18 4.87 7.00
CA SER A 300 -5.24 5.81 8.12
C SER A 300 -5.14 5.09 9.47
N THR A 301 -4.48 5.74 10.41
CA THR A 301 -4.42 5.31 11.82
C THR A 301 -5.41 6.08 12.68
N ASP A 302 -5.82 7.28 12.25
CA ASP A 302 -6.74 8.15 12.97
C ASP A 302 -7.71 8.89 12.03
N ARG A 303 -8.73 9.53 12.60
CA ARG A 303 -9.73 10.30 11.86
C ARG A 303 -10.33 11.44 12.68
N THR A 304 -10.83 12.47 12.01
CA THR A 304 -11.66 13.51 12.61
C THR A 304 -12.87 13.81 11.73
N TRP A 305 -13.99 14.10 12.36
CA TRP A 305 -15.23 14.53 11.72
C TRP A 305 -15.52 15.98 12.08
N ASP A 306 -15.90 16.76 11.09
CA ASP A 306 -16.44 18.12 11.18
C ASP A 306 -17.75 18.10 10.39
N PHE A 307 -18.90 18.04 11.08
CA PHE A 307 -20.21 17.77 10.45
C PHE A 307 -20.81 19.01 9.80
N GLU A 308 -20.38 20.19 10.23
CA GLU A 308 -20.79 21.50 9.72
C GLU A 308 -19.75 22.12 8.77
N ASN A 309 -18.55 21.53 8.69
CA ASN A 309 -17.37 22.05 8.00
C ASN A 309 -17.04 23.49 8.44
N ASP A 310 -17.10 23.73 9.76
CA ASP A 310 -16.86 25.02 10.39
C ASP A 310 -15.41 25.18 10.93
N GLY A 311 -14.61 24.11 10.82
CA GLY A 311 -13.23 24.05 11.29
C GLY A 311 -13.08 23.47 12.69
N ASN A 312 -14.17 23.16 13.39
CA ASN A 312 -14.15 22.46 14.68
C ASN A 312 -14.25 20.95 14.47
N ILE A 313 -13.60 20.18 15.37
CA ILE A 313 -13.69 18.72 15.36
C ILE A 313 -14.85 18.32 16.28
N ASP A 314 -15.87 17.69 15.70
CA ASP A 314 -17.04 17.19 16.43
C ASP A 314 -16.87 15.77 16.93
N SER A 315 -16.12 14.93 16.21
CA SER A 315 -15.92 13.53 16.59
C SER A 315 -14.62 12.94 16.06
N VAL A 316 -14.14 11.90 16.75
CA VAL A 316 -13.02 11.03 16.35
C VAL A 316 -13.43 9.55 16.25
N GLU A 317 -14.72 9.25 16.45
CA GLU A 317 -15.23 7.88 16.37
C GLU A 317 -15.19 7.36 14.91
N ALA A 318 -15.03 6.05 14.73
CA ALA A 318 -15.03 5.46 13.39
C ALA A 318 -16.42 5.51 12.73
N ASN A 319 -17.51 5.36 13.49
CA ASN A 319 -18.87 5.34 12.95
C ASN A 319 -19.80 6.18 13.83
N PRO A 320 -19.65 7.51 13.84
CA PRO A 320 -20.44 8.38 14.72
C PRO A 320 -21.88 8.52 14.24
N ILE A 321 -22.76 8.86 15.19
CA ILE A 321 -24.10 9.37 14.91
C ILE A 321 -24.10 10.86 15.23
N HIS A 322 -24.53 11.69 14.29
CA HIS A 322 -24.67 13.13 14.48
C HIS A 322 -26.13 13.58 14.32
N LEU A 323 -26.54 14.59 15.10
CA LEU A 323 -27.90 15.13 15.12
C LEU A 323 -27.93 16.56 14.58
N PHE A 324 -28.41 16.73 13.36
CA PHE A 324 -28.64 18.05 12.78
C PHE A 324 -29.97 18.62 13.28
N SER A 325 -29.89 19.61 14.16
CA SER A 325 -31.06 20.12 14.89
C SER A 325 -31.91 21.12 14.10
N ALA A 326 -31.34 21.78 13.09
CA ALA A 326 -31.99 22.81 12.30
C ALA A 326 -32.04 22.43 10.81
N PRO A 327 -33.03 22.94 10.05
CA PRO A 327 -33.02 22.84 8.60
C PRO A 327 -31.81 23.56 8.00
N GLY A 328 -31.21 22.97 6.96
CA GLY A 328 -30.02 23.49 6.29
C GLY A 328 -29.35 22.46 5.38
N SER A 329 -28.40 22.92 4.57
CA SER A 329 -27.51 22.06 3.79
C SER A 329 -26.16 22.01 4.50
N TYR A 330 -25.84 20.88 5.11
CA TYR A 330 -24.61 20.68 5.88
C TYR A 330 -23.56 19.98 5.02
N THR A 331 -22.32 20.49 5.06
CA THR A 331 -21.18 19.82 4.42
C THR A 331 -20.41 19.11 5.51
N VAL A 332 -20.43 17.78 5.48
CA VAL A 332 -19.68 16.92 6.41
C VAL A 332 -18.30 16.68 5.83
N ASN A 333 -17.27 16.85 6.66
CA ASN A 333 -15.88 16.62 6.33
C ASN A 333 -15.29 15.52 7.22
N LEU A 334 -14.87 14.41 6.59
CA LEU A 334 -14.05 13.39 7.24
C LEU A 334 -12.60 13.63 6.85
N THR A 335 -11.72 13.83 7.83
CA THR A 335 -10.28 13.84 7.64
C THR A 335 -9.68 12.54 8.16
N ALA A 336 -9.08 11.77 7.27
CA ALA A 336 -8.31 10.57 7.59
C ALA A 336 -6.84 10.93 7.81
N ILE A 337 -6.25 10.41 8.88
CA ILE A 337 -4.93 10.82 9.39
C ILE A 337 -4.03 9.59 9.51
N SER A 338 -2.78 9.74 9.14
CA SER A 338 -1.70 8.77 9.38
C SER A 338 -0.41 9.50 9.73
N GLU A 339 0.62 8.77 10.14
CA GLU A 339 1.98 9.32 10.24
C GLU A 339 2.51 9.86 8.90
N ASN A 340 1.96 9.40 7.77
CA ASN A 340 2.36 9.79 6.43
C ASN A 340 1.71 11.10 5.96
N GLY A 341 0.71 11.61 6.70
CA GLY A 341 -0.04 12.82 6.32
C GLY A 341 -1.54 12.64 6.51
N THR A 342 -2.32 13.50 5.88
CA THR A 342 -3.78 13.53 5.97
C THR A 342 -4.44 13.62 4.59
N ASN A 343 -5.67 13.14 4.51
CA ASN A 343 -6.55 13.32 3.37
C ASN A 343 -7.96 13.57 3.87
N SER A 344 -8.79 14.28 3.10
CA SER A 344 -10.15 14.58 3.50
C SER A 344 -11.17 14.27 2.40
N LYS A 345 -12.38 13.95 2.82
CA LYS A 345 -13.54 13.76 1.95
C LYS A 345 -14.70 14.59 2.47
N LEU A 346 -15.38 15.27 1.56
CA LEU A 346 -16.61 16.00 1.82
C LEU A 346 -17.84 15.17 1.41
N GLY A 347 -18.95 15.36 2.11
CA GLY A 347 -20.28 14.88 1.74
C GLY A 347 -21.36 15.85 2.18
N THR A 348 -22.56 15.78 1.60
CA THR A 348 -23.64 16.72 1.89
C THR A 348 -24.82 16.02 2.54
N ILE A 349 -25.39 16.64 3.59
CA ILE A 349 -26.63 16.23 4.25
C ILE A 349 -27.64 17.39 4.14
N ASN A 350 -28.79 17.11 3.54
CA ASN A 350 -29.88 18.06 3.40
C ASN A 350 -30.91 17.86 4.51
N VAL A 351 -31.01 18.84 5.41
CA VAL A 351 -31.98 18.82 6.50
C VAL A 351 -33.11 19.76 6.13
N LEU A 352 -34.30 19.20 5.95
CA LEU A 352 -35.48 19.91 5.50
C LEU A 352 -36.26 20.47 6.69
N GLU A 353 -36.95 21.58 6.45
CA GLU A 353 -37.92 22.10 7.41
C GLU A 353 -39.16 21.21 7.42
N LYS A 354 -39.61 20.82 8.62
CA LYS A 354 -40.80 19.98 8.75
C LYS A 354 -42.03 20.80 8.34
N PRO A 355 -42.82 20.35 7.36
CA PRO A 355 -43.98 21.11 6.92
C PRO A 355 -45.08 21.12 8.01
N PHE A 356 -45.79 22.25 8.12
CA PHE A 356 -46.81 22.47 9.14
C PHE A 356 -48.11 21.71 8.82
N PRO A 357 -48.88 21.26 9.83
CA PRO A 357 -50.26 20.80 9.62
C PRO A 357 -51.15 21.95 9.10
N PRO A 358 -52.23 21.65 8.37
CA PRO A 358 -53.14 22.67 7.90
C PRO A 358 -53.95 23.23 9.09
N VAL A 359 -54.33 24.50 9.03
CA VAL A 359 -55.19 25.13 10.04
C VAL A 359 -56.43 25.67 9.34
N ALA A 360 -57.58 25.09 9.63
CA ALA A 360 -58.86 25.47 9.04
C ALA A 360 -59.29 26.83 9.60
N ARG A 361 -59.56 27.80 8.73
CA ARG A 361 -60.13 29.08 9.15
C ARG A 361 -61.00 29.73 8.07
N PHE A 362 -62.18 30.22 8.42
CA PHE A 362 -63.06 30.94 7.50
C PHE A 362 -63.92 32.03 8.14
N TYR A 363 -64.53 32.87 7.30
CA TYR A 363 -65.63 33.76 7.67
C TYR A 363 -66.64 33.94 6.54
N SER A 364 -67.81 34.51 6.84
CA SER A 364 -68.82 34.91 5.85
C SER A 364 -69.06 36.42 5.83
N ASP A 365 -69.58 36.93 4.72
CA ASP A 365 -69.99 38.34 4.57
C ASP A 365 -71.27 38.68 5.34
N VAL A 366 -72.22 37.75 5.40
CA VAL A 366 -73.46 37.84 6.18
C VAL A 366 -73.69 36.56 6.97
N THR A 367 -74.37 36.68 8.12
CA THR A 367 -74.74 35.53 8.97
C THR A 367 -76.26 35.40 9.15
N GLN A 368 -77.05 36.34 8.63
CA GLN A 368 -78.50 36.30 8.70
C GLN A 368 -79.20 37.05 7.55
N GLY A 369 -80.41 36.64 7.20
CA GLY A 369 -81.23 37.29 6.17
C GLY A 369 -82.51 36.53 5.82
N LEU A 370 -83.21 36.96 4.77
CA LEU A 370 -84.45 36.32 4.29
C LEU A 370 -84.14 35.29 3.20
N ALA A 371 -84.93 34.22 3.11
CA ALA A 371 -84.83 33.24 2.03
C ALA A 371 -85.27 33.84 0.66
N PRO A 372 -84.56 33.59 -0.45
CA PRO A 372 -83.23 32.96 -0.53
C PRO A 372 -82.11 33.90 -0.08
N LEU A 373 -81.19 33.42 0.76
CA LEU A 373 -80.05 34.18 1.26
C LEU A 373 -78.77 33.73 0.55
N SER A 374 -78.16 34.61 -0.25
CA SER A 374 -76.82 34.41 -0.81
C SER A 374 -75.76 34.83 0.21
N VAL A 375 -74.84 33.91 0.55
CA VAL A 375 -73.75 34.12 1.50
C VAL A 375 -72.43 33.84 0.82
N LYS A 376 -71.48 34.77 0.91
CA LYS A 376 -70.12 34.60 0.44
C LYS A 376 -69.23 34.15 1.60
N PHE A 377 -68.59 33.00 1.43
CA PHE A 377 -67.59 32.46 2.35
C PHE A 377 -66.18 32.73 1.83
N THR A 378 -65.30 33.14 2.75
CA THR A 378 -63.88 33.36 2.48
C THR A 378 -63.06 32.36 3.31
N ASP A 379 -62.27 31.54 2.63
CA ASP A 379 -61.24 30.67 3.21
C ASP A 379 -60.00 31.52 3.56
N ILE A 380 -59.56 31.45 4.81
CA ILE A 380 -58.31 32.05 5.32
C ILE A 380 -57.46 30.98 6.04
N SER A 381 -57.58 29.72 5.61
CA SER A 381 -56.84 28.59 6.16
C SER A 381 -55.35 28.68 5.83
N GLU A 382 -54.51 28.20 6.76
CA GLU A 382 -53.06 28.18 6.61
C GLU A 382 -52.59 26.76 6.24
N ASN A 383 -51.53 26.65 5.46
CA ASN A 383 -50.86 25.39 5.08
C ASN A 383 -51.77 24.33 4.40
N ALA A 384 -52.92 24.70 3.84
CA ALA A 384 -53.85 23.78 3.19
C ALA A 384 -53.55 23.57 1.69
N THR A 385 -53.47 22.31 1.24
CA THR A 385 -53.39 21.98 -0.20
C THR A 385 -54.74 21.57 -0.78
N GLU A 386 -55.67 21.11 0.06
CA GLU A 386 -57.01 20.69 -0.32
C GLU A 386 -58.04 21.23 0.70
N ARG A 387 -59.29 21.36 0.26
CA ARG A 387 -60.38 21.92 1.07
C ARG A 387 -61.76 21.39 0.66
N ILE A 388 -62.65 21.25 1.64
CA ILE A 388 -64.05 20.86 1.47
C ILE A 388 -64.91 21.72 2.39
N TRP A 389 -65.89 22.40 1.81
CA TRP A 389 -66.97 23.12 2.47
C TRP A 389 -68.18 22.21 2.64
N ASP A 390 -68.75 22.19 3.84
CA ASP A 390 -70.09 21.67 4.14
C ASP A 390 -70.95 22.84 4.61
N PHE A 391 -72.00 23.17 3.85
CA PHE A 391 -72.88 24.30 4.15
C PHE A 391 -73.99 23.95 5.16
N GLY A 392 -74.10 22.69 5.59
CA GLY A 392 -75.08 22.25 6.57
C GLY A 392 -76.51 22.09 6.04
N ASP A 393 -76.70 22.20 4.72
CA ASP A 393 -77.96 21.95 4.00
C ASP A 393 -77.89 20.71 3.06
N GLY A 394 -76.82 19.93 3.18
CA GLY A 394 -76.54 18.76 2.34
C GLY A 394 -75.76 19.06 1.06
N THR A 395 -75.36 20.33 0.84
CA THR A 395 -74.51 20.73 -0.28
C THR A 395 -73.05 20.97 0.16
N TYR A 396 -72.13 20.75 -0.78
CA TYR A 396 -70.68 20.82 -0.54
C TYR A 396 -69.97 21.61 -1.64
N SER A 397 -68.76 22.09 -1.37
CA SER A 397 -67.89 22.72 -2.37
C SER A 397 -66.41 22.49 -2.08
N THR A 398 -65.57 22.45 -3.12
CA THR A 398 -64.10 22.37 -3.00
C THR A 398 -63.41 23.65 -3.45
N ALA A 399 -64.16 24.68 -3.83
CA ALA A 399 -63.60 25.94 -4.31
C ALA A 399 -63.03 26.79 -3.14
N PRO A 400 -61.91 27.51 -3.35
CA PRO A 400 -61.27 28.33 -2.32
C PRO A 400 -62.08 29.58 -1.92
N ALA A 401 -62.96 30.07 -2.80
CA ALA A 401 -63.96 31.09 -2.47
C ALA A 401 -65.31 30.62 -2.98
N VAL A 402 -66.33 30.61 -2.12
CA VAL A 402 -67.66 30.09 -2.47
C VAL A 402 -68.74 31.10 -2.14
N THR A 403 -69.65 31.31 -3.08
CA THR A 403 -70.94 31.96 -2.80
C THR A 403 -72.00 30.88 -2.79
N HIS A 404 -72.66 30.69 -1.66
CA HIS A 404 -73.70 29.67 -1.46
C HIS A 404 -75.05 30.32 -1.20
N THR A 405 -76.13 29.78 -1.78
CA THR A 405 -77.48 30.34 -1.62
C THR A 405 -78.37 29.39 -0.84
N TYR A 406 -78.76 29.81 0.38
CA TYR A 406 -79.70 29.08 1.21
C TYR A 406 -81.14 29.43 0.82
N SER A 407 -81.83 28.49 0.15
CA SER A 407 -83.17 28.69 -0.40
C SER A 407 -84.31 28.55 0.62
N THR A 408 -84.05 27.89 1.75
CA THR A 408 -85.05 27.61 2.80
C THR A 408 -84.69 28.30 4.11
N ALA A 409 -85.71 28.72 4.86
CA ALA A 409 -85.52 29.24 6.21
C ALA A 409 -84.99 28.13 7.14
N GLY A 410 -84.00 28.44 7.97
CA GLY A 410 -83.30 27.46 8.80
C GLY A 410 -82.08 28.04 9.50
N LYS A 411 -81.45 27.25 10.37
CA LYS A 411 -80.15 27.56 11.00
C LYS A 411 -79.13 26.53 10.53
N TYR A 412 -78.15 26.97 9.77
CA TYR A 412 -77.17 26.10 9.12
C TYR A 412 -75.84 26.11 9.87
N THR A 413 -75.28 24.93 10.10
CA THR A 413 -73.93 24.75 10.64
C THR A 413 -72.97 24.62 9.48
N VAL A 414 -71.96 25.48 9.41
CA VAL A 414 -71.00 25.48 8.30
C VAL A 414 -69.68 24.92 8.78
N SER A 415 -69.09 24.02 8.01
CA SER A 415 -67.78 23.43 8.28
C SER A 415 -66.85 23.63 7.08
N LEU A 416 -65.59 23.97 7.37
CA LEU A 416 -64.49 23.95 6.41
C LEU A 416 -63.47 22.90 6.87
N ILE A 417 -63.29 21.87 6.05
CA ILE A 417 -62.31 20.81 6.26
C ILE A 417 -61.14 21.11 5.33
N VAL A 418 -59.92 21.21 5.85
CA VAL A 418 -58.71 21.40 5.06
C VAL A 418 -57.70 20.30 5.34
N ASN A 419 -56.96 19.88 4.32
CA ASN A 419 -55.94 18.87 4.45
C ASN A 419 -54.66 19.21 3.69
N ASN A 420 -53.57 18.62 4.15
CA ASN A 420 -52.29 18.53 3.47
C ASN A 420 -51.62 17.18 3.79
N ILE A 421 -50.39 16.96 3.32
CA ILE A 421 -49.66 15.71 3.57
C ILE A 421 -49.39 15.44 5.07
N ASN A 422 -49.48 16.46 5.93
CA ASN A 422 -49.22 16.38 7.37
C ASN A 422 -50.49 16.22 8.21
N GLY A 423 -51.68 16.23 7.61
CA GLY A 423 -52.92 15.95 8.33
C GLY A 423 -54.13 16.69 7.80
N THR A 424 -55.13 16.79 8.66
CA THR A 424 -56.43 17.41 8.36
C THR A 424 -56.85 18.23 9.58
N ASP A 425 -57.42 19.41 9.33
CA ASP A 425 -58.04 20.24 10.35
C ASP A 425 -59.45 20.64 9.89
N THR A 426 -60.32 20.98 10.83
CA THR A 426 -61.72 21.33 10.54
C THR A 426 -62.20 22.45 11.44
N GLU A 427 -62.62 23.56 10.84
CA GLU A 427 -63.35 24.60 11.54
C GLU A 427 -64.85 24.37 11.34
N THR A 428 -65.61 24.32 12.44
CA THR A 428 -67.07 24.18 12.39
C THR A 428 -67.73 25.31 13.18
N LYS A 429 -68.56 26.10 12.50
CA LYS A 429 -69.37 27.15 13.13
C LYS A 429 -70.83 26.71 13.19
N ARG A 430 -71.28 26.35 14.40
CA ARG A 430 -72.64 25.85 14.66
C ARG A 430 -73.68 26.96 14.50
N LYS A 431 -74.77 26.67 13.77
CA LYS A 431 -75.86 27.64 13.51
C LYS A 431 -75.35 28.99 13.00
N TYR A 432 -74.29 28.97 12.19
CA TYR A 432 -73.56 30.15 11.74
C TYR A 432 -74.38 31.04 10.81
N ILE A 433 -75.20 30.43 9.95
CA ILE A 433 -76.11 31.15 9.05
C ILE A 433 -77.56 30.95 9.49
N THR A 434 -78.29 32.04 9.69
CA THR A 434 -79.72 32.04 10.05
C THR A 434 -80.56 32.66 8.93
N VAL A 435 -81.37 31.84 8.27
CA VAL A 435 -82.28 32.28 7.19
C VAL A 435 -83.71 32.31 7.71
N SER A 436 -84.39 33.44 7.56
CA SER A 436 -85.78 33.63 7.96
C SER A 436 -86.72 33.56 6.76
N LYS A 437 -87.99 33.24 6.98
CA LYS A 437 -89.02 33.29 5.93
C LYS A 437 -89.26 34.75 5.52
N LYS A 438 -89.49 34.97 4.23
CA LYS A 438 -89.99 36.24 3.72
C LYS A 438 -91.33 36.61 4.32
#